data_AF-A0A379X3X9-F1
#
_entry.id   AF-A0A379X3X9-F1
#
_cell.length_a   1.000
_cell.length_b   1.000
_cell.length_c   1.000
_cell.angle_alpha   90.00
_cell.angle_beta   90.00
_cell.angle_gamma   90.00
#
_symmetry.space_group_name_H-M   'P 1'
#
loop_
_entity.id
_entity.type
_entity.pdbx_description
1 polymer ?
#
loop_
_entity_poly.entity_id
_entity_poly.type
_entity_poly.pdbx_seq_one_letter_code
_entity_poly.pdbx_strand_id
1 'polypeptide(L)'
;MTFTNKAAREMKERVGQTLGRKEARGLMISTFHTLGLDIIKREYAALGMKSNFSLFDDTDQVALLKELTEGLIEDDKVLLQQLISTISNWKNDLKNACAGGGGGER
;
A
#
# COMPACT_ATOMS: atom_id res chain seq x y z
N MET A 1 1.88 10.96 -12.17
CA MET A 1 1.92 10.15 -10.93
C MET A 1 2.76 10.89 -9.90
N THR A 2 2.36 10.90 -8.63
CA THR A 2 3.07 11.62 -7.56
C THR A 2 3.16 10.80 -6.27
N PHE A 3 4.07 11.19 -5.36
CA PHE A 3 4.22 10.53 -4.06
C PHE A 3 3.30 11.08 -2.97
N THR A 4 2.86 12.34 -3.10
CA THR A 4 2.01 12.99 -2.10
C THR A 4 0.70 13.48 -2.71
N ASN A 5 -0.34 13.51 -1.89
CA ASN A 5 -1.65 14.06 -2.27
C ASN A 5 -1.55 15.56 -2.58
N LYS A 6 -0.70 16.29 -1.87
CA LYS A 6 -0.46 17.72 -2.10
C LYS A 6 0.12 17.95 -3.50
N ALA A 7 1.16 17.20 -3.88
CA ALA A 7 1.76 17.30 -5.21
C ALA A 7 0.77 16.87 -6.31
N ALA A 8 -0.04 15.83 -6.06
CA ALA A 8 -1.10 15.42 -7.00
C ALA A 8 -2.10 16.56 -7.24
N ARG A 9 -2.54 17.22 -6.16
CA ARG A 9 -3.50 18.33 -6.20
C ARG A 9 -2.93 19.55 -6.93
N GLU A 10 -1.72 19.97 -6.56
CA GLU A 10 -1.06 21.12 -7.19
C GLU A 10 -0.80 20.87 -8.68
N MET A 11 -0.38 19.66 -9.06
CA MET A 11 -0.20 19.29 -10.47
C MET A 11 -1.52 19.29 -11.23
N LYS A 12 -2.60 18.78 -10.62
CA LYS A 12 -3.94 18.79 -11.21
C LYS A 12 -4.47 20.20 -11.43
N GLU A 13 -4.23 21.09 -10.47
CA GLU A 13 -4.62 22.48 -10.58
C GLU A 13 -3.86 23.20 -11.69
N ARG A 14 -2.52 23.06 -11.74
CA ARG A 14 -1.69 23.67 -12.79
C ARG A 14 -2.08 23.19 -14.18
N VAL A 15 -2.21 21.87 -14.36
CA VAL A 15 -2.57 21.30 -15.66
C VAL A 15 -3.99 21.69 -16.06
N GLY A 16 -4.92 21.81 -15.12
CA GLY A 16 -6.28 22.29 -15.38
C GLY A 16 -6.37 23.78 -15.74
N GLN A 17 -5.38 24.59 -15.38
CA GLN A 17 -5.27 25.99 -15.81
C GLN A 17 -4.67 26.11 -17.22
N THR A 18 -3.80 25.17 -17.62
CA THR A 18 -3.15 25.17 -18.94
C THR A 18 -3.99 24.48 -20.02
N LEU A 19 -4.69 23.41 -19.66
CA LEU A 19 -5.54 22.65 -20.58
C LEU A 19 -7.00 23.09 -20.45
N GLY A 20 -7.73 23.11 -21.57
CA GLY A 20 -9.17 23.35 -21.56
C GLY A 20 -9.92 22.31 -20.72
N ARG A 21 -11.10 22.68 -20.22
CA ARG A 21 -11.92 21.84 -19.31
C ARG A 21 -12.32 20.50 -19.94
N LYS A 22 -12.32 20.38 -21.28
CA LYS A 22 -12.61 19.13 -22.00
C LYS A 22 -11.39 18.20 -22.00
N GLU A 23 -10.21 18.73 -22.26
CA GLU A 23 -8.94 17.98 -22.32
C GLU A 23 -8.50 17.50 -20.93
N ALA A 24 -8.74 18.31 -19.88
CA ALA A 24 -8.39 17.97 -18.51
C ALA A 24 -9.22 16.83 -17.89
N ARG A 25 -10.42 16.53 -18.43
CA ARG A 25 -11.33 15.51 -17.87
C ARG A 25 -10.82 14.07 -18.00
N GLY A 26 -9.96 13.79 -18.99
CA GLY A 26 -9.38 12.46 -19.21
C GLY A 26 -8.06 12.23 -18.48
N LEU A 27 -7.50 13.27 -17.83
CA LEU A 27 -6.18 13.18 -17.24
C LEU A 27 -6.22 12.59 -15.82
N MET A 28 -5.68 11.39 -15.66
CA MET A 28 -5.48 10.78 -14.35
C MET A 28 -4.19 11.28 -13.69
N ILE A 29 -4.33 12.27 -12.80
CA ILE A 29 -3.28 12.66 -11.86
C ILE A 29 -3.64 12.06 -10.50
N SER A 30 -2.88 11.07 -10.07
CA SER A 30 -3.06 10.34 -8.82
C SER A 30 -1.73 10.04 -8.16
N THR A 31 -1.80 9.71 -6.86
CA THR A 31 -0.66 9.16 -6.14
C THR A 31 -0.43 7.69 -6.50
N PHE A 32 0.73 7.15 -6.12
CA PHE A 32 1.04 5.73 -6.32
C PHE A 32 -0.04 4.82 -5.74
N HIS A 33 -0.42 5.05 -4.49
CA HIS A 33 -1.44 4.26 -3.79
C HIS A 33 -2.82 4.36 -4.46
N THR A 34 -3.25 5.56 -4.86
CA THR A 34 -4.54 5.72 -5.53
C THR A 34 -4.57 5.03 -6.89
N LEU A 35 -3.49 5.10 -7.67
CA LEU A 35 -3.40 4.39 -8.94
C LEU A 35 -3.37 2.87 -8.73
N GLY A 36 -2.56 2.37 -7.79
CA GLY A 36 -2.48 0.94 -7.49
C GLY A 36 -3.82 0.38 -7.03
N LEU A 37 -4.53 1.12 -6.16
CA LEU A 37 -5.86 0.71 -5.72
C LEU A 37 -6.87 0.68 -6.87
N ASP A 38 -6.84 1.65 -7.80
CA ASP A 38 -7.71 1.67 -8.96
C ASP A 38 -7.45 0.46 -9.88
N ILE A 39 -6.19 0.08 -10.08
CA ILE A 39 -5.81 -1.13 -10.83
C ILE A 39 -6.36 -2.39 -10.13
N ILE A 40 -6.11 -2.54 -8.83
CA ILE A 40 -6.59 -3.71 -8.06
C ILE A 40 -8.11 -3.80 -8.09
N LYS A 41 -8.82 -2.66 -7.99
CA LYS A 41 -10.29 -2.63 -8.05
C LYS A 41 -10.85 -3.00 -9.42
N ARG A 42 -10.13 -2.73 -10.50
CA ARG A 42 -10.55 -3.15 -11.85
C ARG A 42 -10.28 -4.63 -12.08
N GLU A 43 -9.15 -5.13 -11.58
CA GLU A 43 -8.64 -6.47 -11.85
C GLU A 43 -8.85 -7.46 -10.69
N TYR A 44 -9.69 -7.14 -9.70
CA TYR A 44 -9.88 -7.95 -8.48
C TYR A 44 -10.25 -9.40 -8.78
N ALA A 45 -11.02 -9.62 -9.84
CA ALA A 45 -11.44 -10.96 -10.28
C ALA A 45 -10.26 -11.80 -10.79
N ALA A 46 -9.31 -11.19 -11.50
CA ALA A 46 -8.10 -11.85 -11.99
C ALA A 46 -7.16 -12.24 -10.84
N LEU A 47 -7.19 -11.48 -9.74
CA LEU A 47 -6.42 -11.76 -8.52
C LEU A 47 -7.08 -12.80 -7.60
N GLY A 48 -8.27 -13.29 -7.92
CA GLY A 48 -9.03 -14.19 -7.04
C GLY A 48 -9.50 -13.52 -5.74
N MET A 49 -9.52 -12.19 -5.69
CA MET A 49 -9.97 -11.42 -4.53
C MET A 49 -11.47 -11.14 -4.59
N LYS A 50 -12.08 -10.81 -3.45
CA LYS A 50 -13.45 -10.29 -3.43
C LYS A 50 -13.45 -8.79 -3.76
N SER A 51 -14.51 -8.32 -4.40
CA SER A 51 -14.66 -6.90 -4.77
C SER A 51 -14.71 -5.94 -3.57
N ASN A 52 -15.03 -6.45 -2.38
CA ASN A 52 -15.21 -5.70 -1.14
C ASN A 52 -14.03 -5.83 -0.16
N PHE A 53 -12.81 -5.92 -0.67
CA PHE A 53 -11.63 -5.97 0.20
C PHE A 53 -11.48 -4.68 1.03
N SER A 54 -11.02 -4.84 2.26
CA SER A 54 -10.74 -3.74 3.18
C SER A 54 -9.28 -3.32 3.06
N LEU A 55 -9.02 -2.01 3.11
CA LEU A 55 -7.68 -1.48 3.20
C LEU A 55 -7.34 -1.27 4.67
N PHE A 56 -6.29 -1.93 5.14
CA PHE A 56 -5.81 -1.76 6.51
C PHE A 56 -5.05 -0.45 6.62
N ASP A 57 -5.42 0.36 7.60
CA ASP A 57 -4.65 1.53 7.97
C ASP A 57 -3.48 1.17 8.90
N ASP A 58 -2.73 2.17 9.35
CA ASP A 58 -1.57 1.96 10.22
C ASP A 58 -1.97 1.39 11.59
N THR A 59 -3.17 1.74 12.10
CA THR A 59 -3.66 1.25 13.39
C THR A 59 -4.14 -0.20 13.30
N ASP A 60 -4.81 -0.55 12.20
CA ASP A 60 -5.21 -1.93 11.90
C ASP A 60 -3.97 -2.84 11.78
N GLN A 61 -2.91 -2.35 11.13
CA GLN A 61 -1.65 -3.08 11.01
C GLN A 61 -1.00 -3.36 12.36
N VAL A 62 -0.95 -2.36 13.25
CA VAL A 62 -0.38 -2.53 14.59
C VAL A 62 -1.21 -3.50 15.42
N ALA A 63 -2.54 -3.36 15.41
CA ALA A 63 -3.44 -4.22 16.17
C ALA A 63 -3.32 -5.69 15.72
N LEU A 64 -3.31 -5.93 14.41
CA LEU A 64 -3.15 -7.27 13.84
C LEU A 64 -1.80 -7.88 14.22
N LEU A 65 -0.70 -7.14 14.10
CA LEU A 65 0.61 -7.66 14.44
C LEU A 65 0.76 -7.92 15.93
N LYS A 66 0.14 -7.10 16.79
CA LYS A 66 0.11 -7.33 18.23
C LYS A 66 -0.57 -8.66 18.58
N GLU A 67 -1.69 -8.96 17.93
CA GLU A 67 -2.39 -10.25 18.09
C GLU A 67 -1.54 -11.42 17.58
N LEU A 68 -0.92 -11.28 16.40
CA LEU A 68 -0.09 -12.33 15.80
C LEU A 68 1.24 -12.58 16.52
N THR A 69 1.73 -11.61 17.31
CA THR A 69 3.00 -11.70 18.04
C THR A 69 2.81 -11.88 19.54
N GLU A 70 1.57 -12.16 19.98
CA GLU A 70 1.27 -12.47 21.36
C GLU A 70 2.10 -13.67 21.84
N GLY A 71 2.81 -13.51 22.97
CA GLY A 71 3.73 -14.52 23.50
C GLY A 71 5.13 -14.56 22.87
N LEU A 72 5.38 -13.79 21.82
CA LEU A 72 6.72 -13.61 21.22
C LEU A 72 7.29 -12.22 21.51
N ILE A 73 6.44 -11.19 21.45
CA ILE A 73 6.80 -9.79 21.74
C ILE A 73 5.90 -9.33 22.89
N GLU A 74 6.49 -9.03 24.05
CA GLU A 74 5.77 -8.59 25.25
C GLU A 74 5.28 -7.13 25.13
N ASP A 75 4.23 -6.89 24.31
CA ASP A 75 3.56 -5.60 24.09
C ASP A 75 4.50 -4.37 23.95
N ASP A 76 5.70 -4.61 23.45
CA ASP A 76 6.70 -3.56 23.25
C ASP A 76 6.37 -2.83 21.94
N LYS A 77 5.85 -1.61 22.11
CA LYS A 77 5.49 -0.74 20.99
C LYS A 77 6.67 -0.42 20.08
N VAL A 78 7.89 -0.30 20.62
CA VAL A 78 9.08 0.00 19.82
C VAL A 78 9.42 -1.19 18.94
N LEU A 79 9.40 -2.40 19.50
CA LEU A 79 9.64 -3.64 18.72
C LEU A 79 8.56 -3.86 17.67
N LEU A 80 7.28 -3.60 17.98
CA LEU A 80 6.19 -3.69 17.00
C LEU A 80 6.37 -2.71 15.83
N GLN A 81 6.79 -1.46 16.11
CA GLN A 81 7.06 -0.48 15.06
C GLN A 81 8.26 -0.89 14.19
N GLN A 82 9.31 -1.45 14.79
CA GLN A 82 10.45 -2.00 14.06
C GLN A 82 10.06 -3.18 13.16
N LEU A 83 9.16 -4.05 13.64
CA LEU A 83 8.62 -5.17 12.85
C LEU A 83 7.84 -4.66 11.63
N ILE A 84 6.94 -3.68 11.82
CA ILE A 84 6.19 -3.05 10.72
C ILE A 84 7.14 -2.44 9.68
N SER A 85 8.14 -1.69 10.14
CA SER A 85 9.13 -1.06 9.26
C SER A 85 9.92 -2.10 8.45
N THR A 86 10.35 -3.20 9.10
CA THR A 86 11.06 -4.30 8.45
C THR A 86 10.21 -4.96 7.36
N ILE A 87 8.95 -5.27 7.67
CA ILE A 87 8.00 -5.84 6.71
C ILE A 87 7.76 -4.88 5.55
N SER A 88 7.61 -3.58 5.83
CA SER A 88 7.42 -2.54 4.80
C SER A 88 8.61 -2.49 3.84
N ASN A 89 9.84 -2.54 4.37
CA ASN A 89 11.05 -2.56 3.55
C ASN A 89 11.13 -3.82 2.67
N TRP A 90 10.80 -5.00 3.20
CA TRP A 90 10.74 -6.22 2.39
C TRP A 90 9.69 -6.16 1.28
N LYS A 91 8.52 -5.56 1.56
CA LYS A 91 7.50 -5.32 0.53
C LYS A 91 7.98 -4.36 -0.55
N ASN A 92 8.68 -3.28 -0.17
CA ASN A 92 9.28 -2.34 -1.11
C ASN A 92 10.39 -2.98 -1.97
N ASP A 93 11.13 -3.92 -1.40
CA ASP A 93 12.13 -4.76 -2.09
C ASP A 93 11.51 -5.88 -2.93
N LEU A 94 10.17 -6.01 -2.96
CA LEU A 94 9.43 -7.08 -3.64
C LEU A 94 9.85 -8.49 -3.17
N LYS A 95 10.23 -8.64 -1.90
CA LYS A 95 10.58 -9.91 -1.28
C LYS A 95 9.34 -10.60 -0.73
N ASN A 96 9.15 -11.86 -1.12
CA ASN A 96 8.10 -12.72 -0.58
C ASN A 96 8.51 -13.26 0.79
N ALA A 97 7.54 -13.55 1.66
CA ALA A 97 7.79 -14.07 3.01
C ALA A 97 8.61 -15.38 3.01
N CYS A 98 8.47 -16.22 1.98
CA CYS A 98 9.26 -17.45 1.83
C CYS A 98 10.74 -17.23 1.52
N ALA A 99 11.19 -16.01 1.20
CA ALA A 99 12.60 -15.77 0.87
C ALA A 99 13.53 -15.73 2.11
N GLY A 100 12.99 -15.84 3.33
CA GLY A 100 13.75 -15.91 4.58
C GLY A 100 13.92 -17.32 5.17
N GLY A 101 13.35 -18.35 4.56
CA GLY A 101 13.44 -19.74 5.02
C GLY A 101 14.43 -20.53 4.17
N GLY A 102 15.59 -20.84 4.74
CA GLY A 102 16.54 -21.78 4.15
C GLY A 102 15.88 -23.12 3.81
N GLY A 103 16.40 -23.75 2.77
CA GLY A 103 15.92 -25.01 2.22
C GLY A 103 15.79 -26.13 3.25
N GLY A 104 14.80 -26.96 3.00
CA GLY A 104 14.52 -28.18 3.74
C GLY A 104 13.52 -29.02 2.95
N GLU A 105 13.94 -29.49 1.77
CA GLU A 105 13.37 -30.70 1.18
C GLU A 105 13.55 -31.84 2.17
N ARG A 106 12.44 -32.46 2.58
CA ARG A 106 12.29 -33.91 2.81
C ARG A 106 10.89 -34.33 2.45
#